data_AF-A0A4Y2T037-F1
#
_entry.id   AF-A0A4Y2T037-F1
#
_cell.length_a   1.000
_cell.length_b   1.000
_cell.length_c   1.000
_cell.angle_alpha   90.00
_cell.angle_beta   90.00
_cell.angle_gamma   90.00
#
_symmetry.space_group_name_H-M   'P 1'
#
loop_
_entity.id
_entity.type
_entity.pdbx_description
1 polymer ?
#
loop_
_entity_poly.entity_id
_entity_poly.type
_entity_poly.pdbx_seq_one_letter_code
_entity_poly.pdbx_strand_id
1 'polypeptide(L)'
;MFQEIRQIYGRVDICINNAGLGYDEPLLTGSTAEFRNMLDVNVMAMCICTQLVVQLMQENGGDGQIIHISRCDLTKESDILSMFQEVRQIYGRVDICINNAGLGYDEPLLTGSTSEFRNMLDVNVMALCICTKLAVQLMQENGGDGQIIHISSILGHKISTAGPGAHFYCGTKYMVRALT
;
A
#
# COMPACT_ATOMS: atom_id res chain seq x y z
N MET A 1 -24.35 16.60 -3.18
CA MET A 1 -22.94 16.18 -3.33
C MET A 1 -22.52 15.08 -2.35
N PHE A 2 -22.42 15.29 -1.03
CA PHE A 2 -21.93 14.21 -0.11
C PHE A 2 -22.97 13.15 0.27
N GLN A 3 -24.25 13.50 0.43
CA GLN A 3 -25.31 12.48 0.54
C GLN A 3 -25.41 11.64 -0.74
N GLU A 4 -25.15 12.24 -1.91
CA GLU A 4 -25.00 11.50 -3.17
C GLU A 4 -23.75 10.62 -3.15
N ILE A 5 -22.57 11.13 -2.72
CA ILE A 5 -21.36 10.30 -2.61
C ILE A 5 -21.57 9.14 -1.63
N ARG A 6 -22.23 9.34 -0.49
CA ARG A 6 -22.58 8.24 0.44
C ARG A 6 -23.64 7.29 -0.12
N GLN A 7 -24.59 7.79 -0.91
CA GLN A 7 -25.54 6.93 -1.64
C GLN A 7 -24.87 6.14 -2.76
N ILE A 8 -23.84 6.70 -3.40
CA ILE A 8 -23.14 6.12 -4.54
C ILE A 8 -22.00 5.18 -4.09
N TYR A 9 -21.32 5.50 -2.99
CA TYR A 9 -20.06 4.87 -2.56
C TYR A 9 -20.01 4.43 -1.08
N GLY A 10 -21.11 4.55 -0.33
CA GLY A 10 -21.18 4.06 1.06
C GLY A 10 -20.46 4.90 2.12
N ARG A 11 -20.33 4.34 3.33
CA ARG A 11 -19.58 4.91 4.46
C ARG A 11 -18.17 4.33 4.44
N VAL A 12 -17.15 5.19 4.32
CA VAL A 12 -15.73 4.81 4.42
C VAL A 12 -15.31 4.93 5.88
N ASP A 13 -15.11 3.79 6.54
CA ASP A 13 -14.65 3.71 7.92
C ASP A 13 -13.17 3.32 8.00
N ILE A 14 -12.65 2.51 7.05
CA ILE A 14 -11.26 1.98 7.14
C ILE A 14 -10.54 1.95 5.79
N CYS A 15 -9.34 2.54 5.78
CA CYS A 15 -8.40 2.55 4.66
C CYS A 15 -7.10 1.83 5.02
N ILE A 16 -6.70 0.84 4.22
CA ILE A 16 -5.37 0.21 4.31
C ILE A 16 -4.48 0.84 3.24
N ASN A 17 -3.44 1.58 3.66
CA ASN A 17 -2.40 2.11 2.77
C ASN A 17 -1.09 1.38 3.04
N ASN A 18 -0.73 0.44 2.16
CA ASN A 18 0.42 -0.46 2.32
C ASN A 18 1.80 0.25 2.15
N ALA A 19 1.96 1.49 2.60
CA ALA A 19 3.11 2.34 2.31
C ALA A 19 3.86 2.70 3.58
N GLY A 20 4.86 1.89 3.94
CA GLY A 20 5.77 2.18 5.03
C GLY A 20 7.19 1.71 4.70
N LEU A 21 8.18 2.32 5.33
CA LEU A 21 9.57 1.89 5.26
C LEU A 21 9.93 1.09 6.50
N GLY A 22 10.50 -0.10 6.31
CA GLY A 22 11.16 -0.83 7.40
C GLY A 22 12.46 -0.12 7.82
N TYR A 23 12.86 -0.30 9.08
CA TYR A 23 14.19 0.04 9.56
C TYR A 23 14.72 -1.15 10.37
N ASP A 24 15.67 -1.88 9.78
CA ASP A 24 16.19 -3.12 10.35
C ASP A 24 17.63 -2.99 10.87
N GLU A 25 18.22 -1.79 10.78
CA GLU A 25 19.58 -1.55 11.28
C GLU A 25 19.60 -1.37 12.81
N PRO A 26 20.66 -1.83 13.51
CA PRO A 26 20.78 -1.61 14.96
C PRO A 26 20.87 -0.12 15.30
N LEU A 27 20.14 0.33 16.33
CA LEU A 27 20.09 1.75 16.73
C LEU A 27 21.46 2.40 16.99
N LEU A 28 22.44 1.62 17.47
CA LEU A 28 23.78 2.14 17.81
C LEU A 28 24.67 2.35 16.58
N THR A 29 24.43 1.60 15.50
CA THR A 29 25.34 1.53 14.35
C THR A 29 24.68 1.93 13.03
N GLY A 30 23.36 2.02 13.02
CA GLY A 30 22.59 2.27 11.82
C GLY A 30 22.62 3.73 11.38
N SER A 31 22.27 3.94 10.12
CA SER A 31 22.26 5.22 9.45
C SER A 31 21.16 6.12 10.01
N THR A 32 21.56 7.22 10.64
CA THR A 32 20.62 8.29 11.05
C THR A 32 19.82 8.83 9.86
N ALA A 33 20.37 8.79 8.64
CA ALA A 33 19.67 9.23 7.44
C ALA A 33 18.53 8.27 7.08
N GLU A 34 18.77 6.96 7.14
CA GLU A 34 17.72 5.96 6.90
C GLU A 34 16.67 5.97 8.01
N PHE A 35 17.09 6.10 9.26
CA PHE A 35 16.17 6.24 10.38
C PHE A 35 15.28 7.49 10.22
N ARG A 36 15.86 8.62 9.80
CA ARG A 36 15.08 9.84 9.51
C ARG A 36 14.10 9.62 8.37
N ASN A 37 14.52 8.99 7.28
CA ASN A 37 13.62 8.69 6.15
C ASN A 37 12.45 7.79 6.59
N MET A 38 12.70 6.79 7.43
CA MET A 38 11.65 5.96 8.01
C MET A 38 10.68 6.80 8.87
N LEU A 39 11.17 7.72 9.70
CA LEU A 39 10.32 8.62 10.48
C LEU A 39 9.50 9.56 9.58
N ASP A 40 10.12 10.10 8.52
CA ASP A 40 9.46 11.00 7.59
C ASP A 40 8.30 10.31 6.87
N VAL A 41 8.49 9.06 6.42
CA VAL A 41 7.46 8.28 5.72
C VAL A 41 6.42 7.71 6.69
N ASN A 42 6.84 7.05 7.77
CA ASN A 42 5.92 6.30 8.62
C ASN A 42 5.21 7.15 9.67
N VAL A 43 5.81 8.28 10.09
CA VAL A 43 5.28 9.11 11.18
C VAL A 43 4.86 10.47 10.65
N MET A 44 5.76 11.20 10.00
CA MET A 44 5.46 12.58 9.58
C MET A 44 4.45 12.63 8.45
N ALA A 45 4.57 11.79 7.42
CA ALA A 45 3.60 11.76 6.33
C ALA A 45 2.19 11.39 6.85
N MET A 46 2.09 10.42 7.76
CA MET A 46 0.82 10.08 8.41
C MET A 46 0.23 11.25 9.20
N CYS A 47 1.05 11.96 9.97
CA CYS A 47 0.62 13.15 10.72
C CYS A 47 0.09 14.24 9.78
N ILE A 48 0.84 14.55 8.73
CA ILE A 48 0.47 15.55 7.72
C ILE A 48 -0.83 15.16 7.01
N CYS A 49 -0.92 13.92 6.52
CA CYS A 49 -2.13 13.38 5.90
C CYS A 49 -3.33 13.51 6.83
N THR A 50 -3.19 13.10 8.10
CA THR A 50 -4.24 13.22 9.11
C THR A 50 -4.69 14.66 9.27
N GLN A 51 -3.76 15.59 9.47
CA GLN A 51 -4.07 17.01 9.66
C GLN A 51 -4.84 17.61 8.47
N LEU A 52 -4.48 17.20 7.25
CA LEU A 52 -5.13 17.70 6.03
C LEU A 52 -6.58 17.22 5.85
N VAL A 53 -6.92 16.04 6.39
CA VAL A 53 -8.22 15.39 6.13
C VAL A 53 -9.10 15.30 7.38
N VAL A 54 -8.55 15.41 8.59
CA VAL A 54 -9.28 15.15 9.85
C VAL A 54 -10.47 16.08 10.03
N GLN A 55 -10.30 17.37 9.73
CA GLN A 55 -11.41 18.32 9.83
C GLN A 55 -12.53 17.93 8.86
N LEU A 56 -12.19 17.61 7.61
CA LEU A 56 -13.16 17.17 6.62
C LEU A 56 -13.83 15.86 7.06
N MET A 57 -13.08 14.90 7.62
CA MET A 57 -13.65 13.65 8.16
C MET A 57 -14.68 13.92 9.26
N GLN A 58 -14.34 14.80 10.20
CA GLN A 58 -15.21 15.18 11.32
C GLN A 58 -16.45 15.95 10.87
N GLU A 59 -16.29 16.93 9.98
CA GLU A 59 -17.40 17.68 9.37
C GLU A 59 -18.36 16.76 8.60
N ASN A 60 -17.85 15.65 8.06
CA ASN A 60 -18.65 14.63 7.39
C ASN A 60 -19.17 13.54 8.35
N GLY A 61 -19.01 13.69 9.66
CA GLY A 61 -19.57 12.78 10.68
C GLY A 61 -18.81 11.47 10.86
N GLY A 62 -17.52 11.43 10.49
CA GLY A 62 -16.59 10.37 10.92
C GLY A 62 -15.78 10.80 12.16
N ASP A 63 -15.07 9.85 12.76
CA ASP A 63 -14.33 10.10 14.01
C ASP A 63 -12.99 10.83 13.80
N GLY A 64 -12.55 10.98 12.54
CA GLY A 64 -11.33 11.70 12.18
C GLY A 64 -10.04 11.00 12.61
N GLN A 65 -9.96 9.68 12.44
CA GLN A 65 -8.82 8.88 12.88
C GLN A 65 -8.07 8.25 11.71
N ILE A 66 -6.74 8.31 11.77
CA ILE A 66 -5.84 7.45 11.00
C ILE A 66 -5.19 6.50 12.00
N ILE A 67 -5.33 5.19 11.77
CA ILE A 67 -4.85 4.17 12.70
C ILE A 67 -3.75 3.35 12.03
N HIS A 68 -2.62 3.22 12.73
CA HIS A 68 -1.57 2.28 12.36
C HIS A 68 -1.87 0.93 13.00
N ILE A 69 -2.08 -0.11 12.20
CA ILE A 69 -2.51 -1.43 12.70
C ILE A 69 -1.29 -2.23 13.18
N SER A 70 -0.31 -2.50 12.31
CA SER A 70 0.92 -3.19 12.72
C SER A 70 2.00 -3.13 11.63
N ARG A 71 3.26 -3.42 12.02
CA ARG A 71 4.36 -3.61 11.05
C ARG A 71 4.01 -4.83 10.20
N CYS A 72 3.98 -4.67 8.87
CA CYS A 72 3.76 -5.75 7.92
C CYS A 72 4.87 -5.75 6.87
N ASP A 73 5.66 -6.82 6.82
CA ASP A 73 6.61 -7.04 5.72
C ASP A 73 5.89 -7.67 4.53
N LEU A 74 5.68 -6.90 3.46
CA LEU A 74 4.93 -7.34 2.29
C LEU A 74 5.65 -8.41 1.47
N THR A 75 6.92 -8.68 1.74
CA THR A 75 7.62 -9.83 1.14
C THR A 75 7.22 -11.16 1.80
N LYS A 76 6.50 -11.11 2.93
CA LYS A 76 6.08 -12.28 3.70
C LYS A 76 4.56 -12.38 3.73
N GLU A 77 4.02 -13.39 3.04
CA GLU A 77 2.57 -13.65 3.05
C GLU A 77 2.01 -13.83 4.47
N SER A 78 2.77 -14.43 5.39
CA SER A 78 2.37 -14.59 6.80
C SER A 78 2.06 -13.26 7.51
N ASP A 79 2.83 -12.22 7.20
CA ASP A 79 2.67 -10.90 7.82
C ASP A 79 1.41 -10.24 7.26
N ILE A 80 1.16 -10.36 5.95
CA ILE A 80 -0.05 -9.86 5.29
C ILE A 80 -1.29 -10.54 5.88
N LEU A 81 -1.27 -11.86 6.03
CA LEU A 81 -2.38 -12.61 6.63
C LEU A 81 -2.65 -12.17 8.07
N SER A 82 -1.59 -12.00 8.86
CA SER A 82 -1.69 -11.56 10.26
C SER A 82 -2.28 -10.15 10.37
N MET A 83 -1.84 -9.22 9.53
CA MET A 83 -2.37 -7.85 9.48
C MET A 83 -3.86 -7.84 9.13
N PHE A 84 -4.30 -8.59 8.11
CA PHE A 84 -5.72 -8.66 7.75
C PHE A 84 -6.57 -9.37 8.82
N GLN A 85 -6.00 -10.35 9.52
CA GLN A 85 -6.66 -10.98 10.66
C GLN A 85 -6.85 -9.98 11.82
N GLU A 86 -5.87 -9.14 12.10
CA GLU A 86 -5.96 -8.08 13.10
C GLU A 86 -7.03 -7.04 12.72
N VAL A 87 -7.01 -6.56 11.46
CA VAL A 87 -8.06 -5.66 10.93
C VAL A 87 -9.45 -6.25 11.16
N ARG A 88 -9.61 -7.54 10.81
CA ARG A 88 -10.87 -8.26 10.99
C ARG A 88 -11.30 -8.34 12.45
N GLN A 89 -10.37 -8.59 13.37
CA GLN A 89 -10.67 -8.74 14.80
C GLN A 89 -11.02 -7.41 15.46
N ILE A 90 -10.28 -6.34 15.14
CA ILE A 90 -10.44 -5.03 15.79
C ILE A 90 -11.63 -4.28 15.19
N TYR A 91 -11.81 -4.36 13.87
CA TYR A 91 -12.75 -3.50 13.17
C TYR A 91 -13.84 -4.23 12.39
N GLY A 92 -13.64 -5.51 12.05
CA GLY A 92 -14.63 -6.32 11.36
C GLY A 92 -14.85 -6.01 9.87
N ARG A 93 -14.31 -4.90 9.34
CA ARG A 93 -14.53 -4.46 7.95
C ARG A 93 -13.31 -3.75 7.33
N VAL A 94 -13.31 -3.67 6.00
CA VAL A 94 -12.42 -2.81 5.19
C VAL A 94 -13.26 -2.18 4.08
N ASP A 95 -13.18 -0.87 3.92
CA ASP A 95 -13.97 -0.16 2.89
C ASP A 95 -13.12 0.27 1.72
N ILE A 96 -11.86 0.64 1.99
CA ILE A 96 -10.90 1.00 0.95
C ILE A 96 -9.58 0.25 1.20
N CYS A 97 -9.09 -0.45 0.19
CA CYS A 97 -7.74 -0.99 0.21
C CYS A 97 -6.91 -0.29 -0.88
N ILE A 98 -5.88 0.44 -0.46
CA ILE A 98 -4.93 1.10 -1.34
C ILE A 98 -3.65 0.28 -1.37
N ASN A 99 -3.46 -0.43 -2.48
CA ASN A 99 -2.21 -1.11 -2.79
C ASN A 99 -1.20 -0.09 -3.32
N ASN A 100 -0.64 0.71 -2.40
CA ASN A 100 0.35 1.73 -2.72
C ASN A 100 1.80 1.21 -2.73
N ALA A 101 2.10 0.21 -1.92
CA ALA A 101 3.45 -0.33 -1.79
C ALA A 101 4.06 -0.62 -3.16
N GLY A 102 5.28 -0.15 -3.36
CA GLY A 102 6.05 -0.56 -4.50
C GLY A 102 7.48 -0.06 -4.43
N LEU A 103 8.37 -0.85 -4.97
CA LEU A 103 9.79 -0.56 -5.07
C LEU A 103 10.27 -0.81 -6.50
N GLY A 104 11.40 -0.19 -6.85
CA GLY A 104 12.02 -0.34 -8.15
C GLY A 104 13.53 -0.28 -8.00
N TYR A 105 14.21 -1.25 -8.60
CA TYR A 105 15.66 -1.30 -8.65
C TYR A 105 16.14 -1.01 -10.07
N ASP A 106 17.31 -0.38 -10.20
CA ASP A 106 17.95 -0.13 -11.49
C ASP A 106 18.74 -1.38 -11.92
N GLU A 107 18.01 -2.40 -12.35
CA GLU A 107 18.54 -3.74 -12.58
C GLU A 107 18.34 -4.18 -14.04
N PRO A 108 19.39 -4.12 -14.90
CA PRO A 108 19.26 -4.47 -16.31
C PRO A 108 18.93 -5.95 -16.51
N LEU A 109 18.05 -6.28 -17.45
CA LEU A 109 17.59 -7.67 -17.66
C LEU A 109 18.71 -8.70 -17.91
N LEU A 110 19.83 -8.29 -18.52
CA LEU A 110 20.93 -9.18 -18.88
C LEU A 110 21.93 -9.43 -17.75
N THR A 111 22.06 -8.50 -16.81
CA THR A 111 23.15 -8.49 -15.83
C THR A 111 22.68 -8.25 -14.40
N GLY A 112 21.43 -7.86 -14.22
CA GLY A 112 20.86 -7.47 -12.96
C GLY A 112 20.58 -8.64 -12.04
N SER A 113 20.39 -8.32 -10.76
CA SER A 113 20.16 -9.31 -9.73
C SER A 113 18.77 -9.94 -9.83
N THR A 114 18.74 -11.27 -9.93
CA THR A 114 17.48 -12.01 -9.84
C THR A 114 16.83 -11.94 -8.45
N SER A 115 17.58 -11.61 -7.39
CA SER A 115 16.98 -11.36 -6.07
C SER A 115 16.11 -10.11 -6.08
N GLU A 116 16.62 -9.03 -6.70
CA GLU A 116 15.90 -7.76 -6.80
C GLU A 116 14.70 -7.85 -7.75
N PHE A 117 14.80 -8.68 -8.79
CA PHE A 117 13.65 -9.03 -9.63
C PHE A 117 12.55 -9.75 -8.83
N ARG A 118 12.92 -10.73 -8.00
CA ARG A 118 11.96 -11.42 -7.13
C ARG A 118 11.35 -10.45 -6.12
N ASN A 119 12.16 -9.64 -5.47
CA ASN A 119 11.67 -8.64 -4.51
C ASN A 119 10.68 -7.65 -5.15
N MET A 120 10.96 -7.18 -6.38
CA MET A 120 10.00 -6.36 -7.14
C MET A 120 8.69 -7.10 -7.44
N LEU A 121 8.73 -8.40 -7.79
CA LEU A 121 7.51 -9.19 -7.99
C LEU A 121 6.75 -9.40 -6.68
N ASP A 122 7.46 -9.74 -5.61
CA ASP A 122 6.88 -10.02 -4.30
C ASP A 122 6.12 -8.80 -3.77
N VAL A 123 6.73 -7.62 -3.83
CA VAL A 123 6.10 -6.38 -3.34
C VAL A 123 5.10 -5.79 -4.36
N ASN A 124 5.50 -5.57 -5.61
CA ASN A 124 4.67 -4.80 -6.54
C ASN A 124 3.46 -5.59 -7.08
N VAL A 125 3.54 -6.93 -7.06
CA VAL A 125 2.53 -7.81 -7.66
C VAL A 125 1.93 -8.75 -6.63
N MET A 126 2.74 -9.62 -6.01
CA MET A 126 2.20 -10.70 -5.18
C MET A 126 1.50 -10.16 -3.93
N ALA A 127 2.14 -9.26 -3.19
CA ALA A 127 1.54 -8.60 -2.04
C ALA A 127 0.25 -7.87 -2.42
N LEU A 128 0.26 -7.12 -3.53
CA LEU A 128 -0.92 -6.45 -4.07
C LEU A 128 -2.07 -7.43 -4.33
N CYS A 129 -1.80 -8.57 -4.97
CA CYS A 129 -2.81 -9.60 -5.23
C CYS A 129 -3.36 -10.20 -3.92
N ILE A 130 -2.49 -10.51 -2.96
CA ILE A 130 -2.88 -11.10 -1.67
C ILE A 130 -3.72 -10.11 -0.86
N CYS A 131 -3.28 -8.86 -0.74
CA CYS A 131 -4.04 -7.81 -0.05
C CYS A 131 -5.40 -7.58 -0.69
N THR A 132 -5.47 -7.57 -2.03
CA THR A 132 -6.73 -7.43 -2.77
C THR A 132 -7.68 -8.58 -2.47
N LYS A 133 -7.18 -9.83 -2.53
CA LYS A 133 -7.98 -11.02 -2.20
C LYS A 133 -8.58 -10.91 -0.80
N LEU A 134 -7.76 -10.56 0.20
CA LEU A 134 -8.18 -10.49 1.60
C LEU A 134 -9.14 -9.32 1.86
N ALA A 135 -8.87 -8.15 1.26
CA ALA A 135 -9.76 -7.00 1.35
C ALA A 135 -11.13 -7.29 0.75
N VAL A 136 -11.17 -7.87 -0.46
CA VAL A 136 -12.44 -8.24 -1.12
C VAL A 136 -13.21 -9.28 -0.31
N GLN A 137 -12.53 -10.25 0.31
CA GLN A 137 -13.19 -11.21 1.21
C GLN A 137 -13.86 -10.51 2.39
N LEU A 138 -13.17 -9.57 3.05
CA LEU A 138 -13.75 -8.79 4.14
C LEU A 138 -14.90 -7.88 3.66
N MET A 139 -14.78 -7.27 2.48
CA MET A 139 -15.87 -6.48 1.89
C MET A 139 -17.11 -7.34 1.63
N GLN A 140 -16.94 -8.53 1.06
CA GLN A 140 -18.03 -9.47 0.79
C GLN A 140 -18.75 -9.92 2.07
N GLU A 141 -18.00 -10.19 3.14
CA GLU A 141 -18.57 -10.50 4.46
C GLU A 141 -19.41 -9.36 5.04
N ASN A 142 -19.17 -8.12 4.60
CA ASN A 142 -19.85 -6.91 5.04
C ASN A 142 -20.84 -6.35 3.99
N GLY A 143 -21.36 -7.21 3.11
CA GLY A 143 -22.40 -6.82 2.14
C GLY A 143 -21.87 -6.45 0.75
N GLY A 144 -20.56 -6.56 0.52
CA GLY A 144 -19.92 -6.42 -0.79
C GLY A 144 -19.62 -4.99 -1.22
N ASP A 145 -19.84 -4.00 -0.35
CA ASP A 145 -19.48 -2.61 -0.61
C ASP A 145 -18.01 -2.35 -0.25
N GLY A 146 -17.28 -1.67 -1.13
CA GLY A 146 -15.87 -1.37 -0.94
C GLY A 146 -15.12 -1.07 -2.24
N GLN A 147 -13.93 -0.50 -2.11
CA GLN A 147 -13.09 -0.07 -3.23
C GLN A 147 -11.65 -0.57 -3.09
N ILE A 148 -11.10 -1.06 -4.19
CA ILE A 148 -9.67 -1.39 -4.31
C ILE A 148 -9.02 -0.36 -5.21
N ILE A 149 -7.92 0.24 -4.74
CA ILE A 149 -7.14 1.22 -5.48
C ILE A 149 -5.72 0.67 -5.66
N HIS A 150 -5.31 0.50 -6.90
CA HIS A 150 -3.95 0.08 -7.25
C HIS A 150 -3.11 1.26 -7.70
N ILE A 151 -2.01 1.52 -7.00
CA ILE A 151 -1.07 2.57 -7.40
C ILE A 151 -0.03 1.98 -8.36
N SER A 152 -0.27 2.20 -9.65
CA SER A 152 0.65 1.82 -10.72
C SER A 152 1.75 2.89 -10.91
N SER A 153 2.17 3.13 -12.15
CA SER A 153 3.14 4.15 -12.55
C SER A 153 2.87 4.54 -14.00
N ILE A 154 3.35 5.71 -14.44
CA ILE A 154 3.44 6.02 -15.87
C ILE A 154 4.23 4.93 -16.62
N LEU A 155 5.16 4.26 -15.95
CA LEU A 155 5.92 3.14 -16.49
C LEU A 155 5.11 1.83 -16.60
N GLY A 156 3.88 1.80 -16.12
CA GLY A 156 2.88 0.77 -16.46
C GLY A 156 2.16 1.05 -17.79
N HIS A 157 2.45 2.17 -18.45
CA HIS A 157 1.87 2.57 -19.74
C HIS A 157 2.90 2.76 -20.85
N LYS A 158 4.19 2.89 -20.50
CA LYS A 158 5.30 3.00 -21.45
C LYS A 158 6.56 2.41 -20.86
N ILE A 159 7.46 1.94 -21.72
CA ILE A 159 8.78 1.47 -21.30
C ILE A 159 9.74 2.65 -21.15
N SER A 160 10.55 2.65 -20.09
CA SER A 160 11.55 3.68 -19.85
C SER A 160 12.62 3.69 -20.95
N THR A 161 12.97 4.88 -21.43
CA THR A 161 14.06 5.13 -22.37
C THR A 161 15.33 5.64 -21.69
N ALA A 162 15.30 5.87 -20.37
CA ALA A 162 16.41 6.46 -19.61
C ALA A 162 17.53 5.44 -19.30
N GLY A 163 17.30 4.15 -19.53
CA GLY A 163 18.25 3.08 -19.28
C GLY A 163 17.55 1.72 -19.17
N PRO A 164 18.28 0.60 -19.33
CA PRO A 164 17.69 -0.73 -19.31
C PRO A 164 17.28 -1.22 -17.92
N GLY A 165 17.79 -0.63 -16.83
CA GLY A 165 17.56 -1.16 -15.49
C GLY A 165 16.14 -0.95 -14.97
N ALA A 166 15.38 0.01 -15.52
CA ALA A 166 13.98 0.20 -15.17
C ALA A 166 13.02 -0.78 -15.88
N HIS A 167 13.49 -1.60 -16.83
CA HIS A 167 12.61 -2.42 -17.69
C HIS A 167 11.84 -3.47 -16.91
N PHE A 168 12.48 -4.13 -15.93
CA PHE A 168 11.79 -5.11 -15.09
C PHE A 168 10.71 -4.46 -14.23
N TYR A 169 11.01 -3.30 -13.63
CA TYR A 169 10.02 -2.50 -12.90
C TYR A 169 8.84 -2.10 -13.80
N CYS A 170 9.09 -1.64 -15.04
CA CYS A 170 8.03 -1.37 -16.02
C CYS A 170 7.14 -2.62 -16.16
N GLY A 171 7.74 -3.79 -16.36
CA GLY A 171 7.03 -5.07 -16.41
C GLY A 171 6.10 -5.30 -15.21
N THR A 172 6.57 -5.06 -13.99
CA THR A 172 5.71 -5.19 -12.79
C THR A 172 4.53 -4.21 -12.81
N LYS A 173 4.72 -2.97 -13.26
CA LYS A 173 3.65 -1.96 -13.29
C LYS A 173 2.67 -2.15 -14.46
N TYR A 174 3.12 -2.76 -15.56
CA TYR A 174 2.22 -3.28 -16.60
C TYR A 174 1.37 -4.45 -16.08
N MET A 175 1.94 -5.32 -15.25
CA MET A 175 1.18 -6.40 -14.60
C MET A 175 0.12 -5.85 -13.65
N VAL A 176 0.47 -4.86 -12.81
CA VAL A 176 -0.52 -4.15 -11.96
C VAL A 176 -1.66 -3.59 -12.80
N ARG A 177 -1.34 -2.96 -13.94
CA ARG A 177 -2.36 -2.43 -14.87
C ARG A 177 -3.26 -3.53 -15.43
N ALA A 178 -2.71 -4.72 -15.73
CA ALA A 178 -3.50 -5.83 -16.23
C ALA A 178 -4.41 -6.47 -15.17
N LEU A 179 -4.10 -6.29 -13.89
CA LEU A 179 -4.87 -6.80 -12.75
C LEU A 179 -6.01 -5.86 -12.30
N THR A 180 -6.07 -4.64 -12.85
CA THR A 180 -7.04 -3.59 -12.50
C THR A 180 -8.08 -3.42 -13.60
#